data_AF-A0A413RJD8-F1
#
_entry.id   AF-A0A413RJD8-F1
#
_cell.length_a   1.000
_cell.length_b   1.000
_cell.length_c   1.000
_cell.angle_alpha   90.00
_cell.angle_beta   90.00
_cell.angle_gamma   90.00
#
_symmetry.space_group_name_H-M   'P 1'
#
loop_
_entity.id
_entity.type
_entity.pdbx_description
1 polymer ?
#
loop_
_entity_poly.entity_id
_entity_poly.type
_entity_poly.pdbx_seq_one_letter_code
_entity_poly.pdbx_strand_id
1 'polypeptide(L)'
;MVHLSVVSAPRELPRAWDGRTVIWGPWHDVRTSLVWHLPPADFACPACGLIEESPCAVGTVRPLPGETTTVQHEKRLPSGRTYWRTETRAATPVLALFARRCTGCGHDQVHDRRTDEVWDLDDSDYGPEGSTHVEGSLW
;
A
#
# COMPACT_ATOMS: atom_id res chain seq x y z
N MET A 1 -26.17 -33.78 6.15
CA MET A 1 -25.24 -33.00 7.00
C MET A 1 -24.76 -31.84 6.15
N VAL A 2 -25.34 -30.65 6.31
CA VAL A 2 -24.98 -29.47 5.51
C VAL A 2 -23.79 -28.82 6.21
N HIS A 3 -22.60 -28.90 5.62
CA HIS A 3 -21.48 -28.08 6.05
C HIS A 3 -21.83 -26.63 5.70
N LEU A 4 -22.29 -25.88 6.72
CA LEU A 4 -22.33 -24.42 6.65
C LEU A 4 -20.88 -23.95 6.61
N SER A 5 -20.35 -23.72 5.40
CA SER A 5 -19.13 -22.96 5.23
C SER A 5 -19.41 -21.55 5.75
N VAL A 6 -18.93 -21.25 6.96
CA VAL A 6 -18.88 -19.87 7.44
C VAL A 6 -17.91 -19.17 6.50
N VAL A 7 -18.44 -18.42 5.54
CA VAL A 7 -17.63 -17.49 4.76
C VAL A 7 -17.24 -16.40 5.74
N SER A 8 -16.05 -16.52 6.33
CA SER A 8 -15.48 -15.45 7.13
C SER A 8 -15.47 -14.20 6.26
N ALA A 9 -15.98 -13.09 6.79
CA ALA A 9 -15.80 -11.81 6.11
C ALA A 9 -14.29 -11.63 5.81
N PRO A 10 -13.93 -11.15 4.61
CA PRO A 10 -12.54 -10.90 4.29
C PRO A 10 -11.94 -9.99 5.35
N ARG A 11 -10.77 -10.36 5.89
CA ARG A 11 -10.06 -9.58 6.91
C ARG A 11 -9.88 -8.15 6.40
N GLU A 12 -10.16 -7.15 7.24
CA GLU A 12 -9.86 -5.75 6.90
C GLU A 12 -8.33 -5.55 6.89
N LEU A 13 -7.82 -4.71 5.99
CA LEU A 13 -6.39 -4.38 5.93
C LEU A 13 -5.93 -3.58 7.16
N PRO A 14 -4.64 -3.65 7.53
CA PRO A 14 -4.08 -2.93 8.68
C PRO A 14 -4.36 -1.43 8.63
N ARG A 15 -4.83 -0.86 9.75
CA ARG A 15 -5.17 0.57 9.84
C ARG A 15 -3.98 1.46 10.23
N ALA A 16 -2.86 0.85 10.60
CA ALA A 16 -1.62 1.53 10.96
C ALA A 16 -0.45 0.95 10.15
N TRP A 17 0.48 1.83 9.77
CA TRP A 17 1.65 1.51 8.96
C TRP A 17 2.80 2.46 9.33
N ASP A 18 3.88 1.94 9.90
CA ASP A 18 5.00 2.71 10.46
C ASP A 18 4.53 3.82 11.42
N GLY A 19 3.59 3.49 12.31
CA GLY A 19 2.98 4.44 13.24
C GLY A 19 2.09 5.50 12.59
N ARG A 20 1.82 5.42 11.29
CA ARG A 20 0.92 6.32 10.55
C ARG A 20 -0.43 5.66 10.33
N THR A 21 -1.50 6.44 10.42
CA THR A 21 -2.84 5.96 10.07
C THR A 21 -2.97 5.74 8.57
N VAL A 22 -3.54 4.60 8.18
CA VAL A 22 -3.88 4.26 6.81
C VAL A 22 -5.40 4.24 6.63
N ILE A 23 -5.85 4.85 5.54
CA ILE A 23 -7.23 4.76 5.08
C ILE A 23 -7.22 3.99 3.77
N TRP A 24 -7.78 2.78 3.78
CA TRP A 24 -7.91 1.94 2.60
C TRP A 24 -9.14 2.31 1.78
N GLY A 25 -8.96 2.34 0.46
CA GLY A 25 -10.05 2.27 -0.50
C GLY A 25 -10.66 0.86 -0.53
N PRO A 26 -11.77 0.69 -1.26
CA PRO A 26 -12.36 -0.63 -1.45
C PRO A 26 -11.45 -1.54 -2.27
N TRP A 27 -11.69 -2.85 -2.17
CA TRP A 27 -11.08 -3.83 -3.07
C TRP A 27 -11.67 -3.71 -4.48
N HIS A 28 -10.81 -3.85 -5.48
CA HIS A 28 -11.15 -3.82 -6.89
C HIS A 28 -10.52 -5.01 -7.61
N ASP A 29 -11.25 -5.62 -8.54
CA ASP A 29 -10.68 -6.61 -9.44
C ASP A 29 -9.70 -5.92 -10.40
N VAL A 30 -8.44 -6.37 -10.42
CA VAL A 30 -7.45 -5.86 -11.36
C VAL A 30 -7.59 -6.61 -12.68
N ARG A 31 -8.38 -6.08 -13.60
CA ARG A 31 -8.51 -6.61 -14.96
C ARG A 31 -7.36 -6.13 -15.85
N THR A 32 -6.17 -6.69 -15.64
CA THR A 32 -4.99 -6.39 -16.45
C THR A 32 -4.40 -7.68 -17.02
N SER A 33 -4.01 -7.67 -18.29
CA SER A 33 -3.32 -8.82 -18.88
C SER A 33 -1.87 -8.97 -18.40
N LEU A 34 -1.40 -8.11 -17.48
CA LEU A 34 -0.01 -8.09 -17.03
C LEU A 34 0.46 -9.44 -16.48
N VAL A 35 -0.43 -10.21 -15.82
CA VAL A 35 -0.13 -11.57 -15.32
C VAL A 35 0.36 -12.52 -16.43
N TRP A 36 -0.01 -12.25 -17.69
CA TRP A 36 0.38 -13.02 -18.86
C TRP A 36 1.63 -12.48 -19.57
N HIS A 37 2.20 -11.37 -19.10
CA HIS A 37 3.30 -10.67 -19.74
C HIS A 37 4.59 -10.59 -18.89
N LEU A 38 4.54 -10.95 -17.60
CA LEU A 38 5.75 -11.10 -16.77
C LEU A 38 5.97 -12.57 -16.38
N PRO A 39 7.20 -12.94 -15.93
CA PRO A 39 7.48 -14.27 -15.41
C PRO A 39 6.45 -14.73 -14.34
N PRO A 40 5.99 -15.99 -14.41
CA PRO A 40 5.08 -16.59 -13.42
C PRO A 40 5.49 -16.38 -11.95
N ALA A 41 6.80 -16.41 -11.67
CA ALA A 41 7.33 -16.21 -10.33
C ALA A 41 7.05 -14.81 -9.76
N ASP A 42 6.89 -13.80 -10.62
CA ASP A 42 6.68 -12.40 -10.20
C ASP A 42 5.22 -12.14 -9.78
N PHE A 43 4.30 -13.04 -10.18
CA PHE A 43 2.87 -12.98 -9.86
C PHE A 43 2.35 -14.12 -8.99
N ALA A 44 3.18 -15.12 -8.72
CA ALA A 44 2.79 -16.20 -7.81
C ALA A 44 2.59 -15.66 -6.40
N CYS A 45 1.53 -16.11 -5.73
CA CYS A 45 1.37 -15.87 -4.31
C CYS A 45 2.55 -16.50 -3.55
N PRO A 46 3.27 -15.74 -2.70
CA PRO A 46 4.42 -16.28 -1.98
C PRO A 46 4.03 -17.35 -0.95
N ALA A 47 2.78 -17.33 -0.47
CA ALA A 47 2.29 -18.29 0.52
C ALA A 47 1.84 -19.63 -0.10
N CYS A 48 1.10 -19.61 -1.23
CA CYS A 48 0.50 -20.83 -1.80
C CYS A 48 0.89 -21.12 -3.26
N GLY A 49 1.62 -20.23 -3.92
CA GLY A 49 2.06 -20.39 -5.31
C GLY A 49 0.99 -20.16 -6.38
N LEU A 50 -0.23 -19.78 -6.01
CA LEU A 50 -1.30 -19.49 -6.97
C LEU A 50 -0.94 -18.29 -7.86
N ILE A 51 -1.16 -18.42 -9.16
CA ILE A 51 -0.92 -17.37 -10.16
C ILE A 51 -2.27 -16.93 -10.70
N GLU A 52 -2.66 -15.70 -10.39
CA GLU A 52 -3.96 -15.15 -10.79
C GLU A 52 -3.98 -13.62 -10.73
N GLU A 53 -5.02 -13.02 -11.33
CA GLU A 53 -5.36 -11.62 -11.13
C GLU A 53 -5.93 -11.44 -9.71
N SER A 54 -5.08 -11.01 -8.78
CA SER A 54 -5.50 -10.73 -7.40
C SER A 54 -6.25 -9.38 -7.33
N PRO A 55 -7.37 -9.28 -6.60
CA PRO A 55 -7.97 -7.98 -6.30
C PRO A 55 -6.97 -7.09 -5.55
N CYS A 56 -7.06 -5.79 -5.79
CA CYS A 56 -6.21 -4.81 -5.15
C CYS A 56 -6.99 -3.76 -4.36
N ALA A 57 -6.35 -3.19 -3.36
CA ALA A 57 -6.83 -2.03 -2.63
C ALA A 57 -5.69 -1.02 -2.49
N VAL A 58 -6.06 0.25 -2.33
CA VAL A 58 -5.11 1.35 -2.28
C VAL A 58 -5.21 2.06 -0.93
N GLY A 59 -4.07 2.25 -0.28
CA GLY A 59 -3.95 2.86 1.04
C GLY A 59 -3.46 4.31 0.96
N THR A 60 -4.22 5.21 1.59
CA THR A 60 -3.81 6.59 1.83
C THR A 60 -3.19 6.71 3.22
N VAL A 61 -1.91 7.04 3.27
CA VAL A 61 -1.13 7.22 4.51
C VAL A 61 -1.27 8.67 4.97
N ARG A 62 -1.66 8.85 6.24
CA ARG A 62 -1.73 10.17 6.88
C ARG A 62 -0.35 10.60 7.37
N PRO A 63 0.00 11.89 7.23
CA PRO A 63 1.22 12.42 7.82
C PRO A 63 1.15 12.39 9.35
N LEU A 64 2.31 12.33 10.00
CA LEU A 64 2.43 12.48 11.43
C LEU A 64 2.07 13.93 11.85
N PRO A 65 1.64 14.14 13.11
CA PRO A 65 1.39 15.48 13.63
C PRO A 65 2.61 16.40 13.48
N GLY A 66 2.43 17.54 12.81
CA GLY A 66 3.50 18.51 12.58
C GLY A 66 4.49 18.15 11.46
N GLU A 67 4.29 17.04 10.75
CA GLU A 67 5.11 16.67 9.59
C GLU A 67 4.97 17.72 8.49
N THR A 68 6.11 18.10 7.90
CA THR A 68 6.18 19.08 6.82
C THR A 68 6.81 18.47 5.59
N THR A 69 6.45 18.99 4.43
CA THR A 69 7.02 18.59 3.14
C THR A 69 7.53 19.83 2.42
N THR A 70 8.58 19.63 1.63
CA THR A 70 9.18 20.68 0.79
C THR A 70 8.67 20.53 -0.63
N VAL A 71 7.94 21.54 -1.11
CA VAL A 71 7.42 21.57 -2.47
C VAL A 71 8.19 22.58 -3.30
N GLN A 72 8.55 22.18 -4.52
CA GLN A 72 9.03 23.10 -5.55
C GLN A 72 7.89 23.41 -6.51
N HIS A 73 7.66 24.70 -6.74
CA HIS A 73 6.67 25.14 -7.72
C HIS A 73 7.21 26.33 -8.52
N GLU A 74 6.85 26.38 -9.79
CA GLU A 74 7.17 27.49 -10.67
C GLU A 74 6.26 28.68 -10.33
N LYS A 75 6.85 29.87 -10.18
CA LYS A 75 6.11 31.14 -10.07
C LYS A 75 6.41 32.01 -11.27
N ARG A 76 5.38 32.75 -11.72
CA ARG A 76 5.48 33.73 -12.79
C ARG A 76 5.46 35.15 -12.24
N LEU A 77 6.43 35.96 -12.66
CA LEU A 77 6.52 37.38 -12.35
C LEU A 77 5.61 38.20 -13.29
N PRO A 78 5.24 39.44 -12.92
CA PRO A 78 4.48 40.33 -13.81
C PRO A 78 5.16 40.57 -15.17
N SER A 79 6.49 40.46 -15.23
CA SER A 79 7.28 40.58 -16.47
C SER A 79 7.22 39.35 -17.39
N GLY A 80 6.45 38.31 -17.04
CA GLY A 80 6.36 37.04 -17.78
C GLY A 80 7.49 36.04 -17.50
N ARG A 81 8.57 36.45 -16.82
CA ARG A 81 9.66 35.55 -16.41
C ARG A 81 9.18 34.57 -15.33
N THR A 82 9.67 33.34 -15.38
CA THR A 82 9.40 32.34 -14.34
C THR A 82 10.64 32.05 -13.50
N TYR A 83 10.42 31.57 -12.28
CA TYR A 83 11.46 31.05 -11.39
C TYR A 83 10.90 29.94 -10.51
N TRP A 84 11.76 29.00 -10.13
CA TRP A 84 11.42 27.95 -9.17
C TRP A 84 11.50 28.47 -7.75
N ARG A 85 10.47 28.20 -6.96
CA ARG A 85 10.43 28.52 -5.53
C ARG A 85 10.29 27.23 -4.73
N THR A 86 11.17 27.06 -3.77
CA THR A 86 11.07 26.04 -2.72
C THR A 86 10.27 26.60 -1.55
N GLU A 87 9.29 25.84 -1.07
CA GLU A 87 8.47 26.22 0.08
C GLU A 87 8.20 25.01 0.96
N THR A 88 8.35 25.17 2.27
CA THR A 88 7.96 24.17 3.26
C THR A 88 6.50 24.39 3.65
N ARG A 89 5.71 23.33 3.62
CA ARG A 89 4.28 23.34 4.00
C ARG A 89 3.96 22.11 4.85
N ALA A 90 2.81 22.12 5.51
CA ALA A 90 2.30 20.94 6.18
C ALA A 90 2.19 19.77 5.18
N ALA A 91 2.65 18.59 5.59
CA ALA A 91 2.51 17.39 4.78
C ALA A 91 1.03 17.06 4.57
N THR A 92 0.70 16.51 3.42
CA THR A 92 -0.65 16.07 3.08
C THR A 92 -0.71 14.56 3.02
N PRO A 93 -1.91 13.95 3.18
CA PRO A 93 -2.08 12.52 2.97
C PRO A 93 -1.59 12.09 1.59
N VAL A 94 -0.93 10.93 1.51
CA VAL A 94 -0.38 10.39 0.27
C VAL A 94 -0.95 9.01 -0.03
N LEU A 95 -1.34 8.81 -1.27
CA LEU A 95 -1.75 7.51 -1.79
C LEU A 95 -0.48 6.71 -2.09
N ALA A 96 -0.12 5.81 -1.18
CA ALA A 96 1.23 5.24 -1.10
C ALA A 96 1.26 3.72 -1.07
N LEU A 97 0.24 3.08 -0.49
CA LEU A 97 0.22 1.63 -0.30
C LEU A 97 -0.65 0.95 -1.36
N PHE A 98 -0.18 -0.17 -1.89
CA PHE A 98 -0.90 -1.01 -2.86
C PHE A 98 -0.98 -2.41 -2.31
N ALA A 99 -2.16 -2.79 -1.82
CA ALA A 99 -2.43 -4.12 -1.33
C ALA A 99 -2.94 -5.01 -2.46
N ARG A 100 -2.51 -6.28 -2.47
CA ARG A 100 -3.10 -7.36 -3.28
C ARG A 100 -3.46 -8.52 -2.36
N ARG A 101 -4.58 -9.19 -2.64
CA ARG A 101 -5.02 -10.36 -1.86
C ARG A 101 -5.10 -11.60 -2.74
N CYS A 102 -4.42 -12.66 -2.35
CA CYS A 102 -4.58 -13.97 -2.99
C CYS A 102 -6.00 -14.50 -2.74
N THR A 103 -6.72 -14.88 -3.80
CA THR A 103 -8.09 -15.42 -3.66
C THR A 103 -8.07 -16.88 -3.20
N GLY A 104 -6.95 -17.59 -3.41
CA GLY A 104 -6.77 -18.97 -2.98
C GLY A 104 -6.55 -19.13 -1.47
N CYS A 105 -5.60 -18.40 -0.90
CA CYS A 105 -5.24 -18.53 0.52
C CYS A 105 -5.55 -17.31 1.39
N GLY A 106 -5.97 -16.19 0.80
CA GLY A 106 -6.24 -14.94 1.53
C GLY A 106 -5.00 -14.15 1.95
N HIS A 107 -3.79 -14.60 1.57
CA HIS A 107 -2.55 -13.89 1.87
C HIS A 107 -2.55 -12.49 1.25
N ASP A 108 -2.20 -11.49 2.06
CA ASP A 108 -2.10 -10.11 1.64
C ASP A 108 -0.64 -9.71 1.47
N GLN A 109 -0.37 -9.03 0.37
CA GLN A 109 0.92 -8.38 0.14
C GLN A 109 0.70 -6.90 -0.12
N VAL A 110 1.56 -6.05 0.44
CA VAL A 110 1.48 -4.59 0.29
C VAL A 110 2.79 -4.04 -0.28
N HIS A 111 2.70 -3.27 -1.35
CA HIS A 111 3.81 -2.46 -1.85
C HIS A 111 3.70 -1.03 -1.32
N ASP A 112 4.71 -0.59 -0.57
CA ASP A 112 4.82 0.79 -0.10
C ASP A 112 5.68 1.61 -1.05
N ARG A 113 5.06 2.49 -1.84
CA ARG A 113 5.78 3.33 -2.81
C ARG A 113 6.60 4.45 -2.19
N ARG A 114 6.50 4.69 -0.87
CA ARG A 114 7.35 5.68 -0.18
C ARG A 114 8.74 5.13 0.07
N THR A 115 8.84 3.85 0.41
CA THR A 115 10.09 3.14 0.71
C THR A 115 10.53 2.19 -0.41
N ASP A 116 9.64 1.93 -1.37
CA ASP A 116 9.78 0.93 -2.43
C ASP A 116 9.90 -0.51 -1.93
N GLU A 117 9.29 -0.78 -0.78
CA GLU A 117 9.33 -2.09 -0.12
C GLU A 117 8.06 -2.90 -0.36
N VAL A 118 8.22 -4.21 -0.44
CA VAL A 118 7.12 -5.17 -0.57
C VAL A 118 7.02 -5.98 0.71
N TRP A 119 5.82 -6.01 1.30
CA TRP A 119 5.53 -6.61 2.58
C TRP A 119 4.56 -7.76 2.43
N ASP A 120 4.96 -8.95 2.87
CA ASP A 120 4.06 -10.10 3.02
C ASP A 120 3.44 -10.06 4.41
N LEU A 121 2.14 -9.76 4.49
CA LEU A 121 1.48 -9.55 5.76
C LEU A 121 1.23 -10.87 6.49
N ASP A 122 1.48 -10.87 7.80
CA ASP A 122 1.14 -11.96 8.70
C ASP A 122 0.12 -11.52 9.77
N ASP A 123 -0.14 -12.37 10.76
CA ASP A 123 -1.14 -12.07 11.77
C ASP A 123 -0.80 -10.88 12.67
N SER A 124 0.48 -10.56 12.84
CA SER A 124 0.95 -9.48 13.69
C SER A 124 0.64 -8.10 13.10
N ASP A 125 0.62 -7.98 11.77
CA ASP A 125 0.36 -6.73 11.04
C ASP A 125 -1.03 -6.15 11.28
N TYR A 126 -1.99 -6.97 11.71
CA TYR A 126 -3.36 -6.54 11.95
C TYR A 126 -3.62 -6.23 13.42
N GLY A 127 -2.57 -6.27 14.24
CA GLY A 127 -2.61 -5.78 15.60
C GLY A 127 -2.86 -4.27 15.66
N PRO A 128 -3.07 -3.72 16.87
CA PRO A 128 -3.33 -2.29 17.07
C PRO A 128 -2.19 -1.39 16.60
N GLU A 129 -0.94 -1.89 16.64
CA GLU A 129 0.25 -1.17 16.17
C GLU A 129 0.35 -1.17 14.63
N GLY A 130 -0.38 -2.06 13.97
CA GLY A 130 -0.32 -2.27 12.53
C GLY A 130 1.01 -2.87 12.08
N SER A 131 1.33 -2.64 10.81
CA SER A 131 2.63 -3.00 10.25
C SER A 131 3.68 -1.97 10.67
N THR A 132 4.79 -2.43 11.22
CA THR A 132 5.89 -1.55 11.64
C THR A 132 7.22 -2.06 11.12
N HIS A 133 7.98 -1.20 10.45
CA HIS A 133 9.37 -1.49 10.17
C HIS A 133 10.18 -1.62 11.47
N VAL A 134 10.68 -2.82 11.74
CA VAL A 134 11.68 -3.03 12.80
C VAL A 134 13.04 -2.72 12.18
N GLU A 135 13.53 -1.49 12.38
CA GLU A 135 14.93 -1.19 12.04
C GLU A 135 15.86 -2.16 12.79
N GLY A 136 16.62 -2.97 12.03
CA GLY A 136 17.61 -3.90 12.60
C GLY A 136 17.59 -5.32 12.05
N SER A 137 16.68 -5.66 11.14
CA SER A 137 16.76 -6.95 10.43
C SER A 137 17.78 -6.86 9.30
N LEU A 138 19.06 -6.99 9.65
CA LEU A 138 20.14 -7.27 8.71
C LEU A 138 19.88 -8.64 8.06
N TRP A 139 19.37 -8.64 6.82
CA TRP A 139 19.58 -9.73 5.88
C TRP A 139 20.31 -9.16 4.66
#